data_AF-A0A2U1KGK0-F1
#
_entry.id   AF-A0A2U1KGK0-F1
#
_cell.length_a   1.000
_cell.length_b   1.000
_cell.length_c   1.000
_cell.angle_alpha   90.00
_cell.angle_beta   90.00
_cell.angle_gamma   90.00
#
_symmetry.space_group_name_H-M   'P 1'
#
loop_
_entity.id
_entity.type
_entity.pdbx_description
1 polymer ?
#
loop_
_entity_poly.entity_id
_entity_poly.type
_entity_poly.pdbx_seq_one_letter_code
_entity_poly.pdbx_strand_id
1 'polypeptide(L)'
;MVVCTCGKPAVVKTSWTNRNPGRRFFGCPTIGSNCPFLGWLDPPMCPRSVDIIPGLLRRINAFRGVVEELEEQRSKYKKYIIISWVNMGKYEFAKSLRRNPKKTTTDDGYLHWYRERGVGKSFGNPFLYGCSS
;
A
#
# COMPACT_ATOMS: atom_id res chain seq x y z
N MET A 1 20.13 46.63 14.03
CA MET A 1 19.91 45.44 14.88
C MET A 1 18.74 45.73 15.80
N VAL A 2 17.74 44.84 15.89
CA VAL A 2 16.59 45.01 16.81
C VAL A 2 16.96 44.39 18.16
N VAL A 3 16.66 45.04 19.28
CA VAL A 3 17.07 44.64 20.64
C VAL A 3 15.82 44.41 21.51
N CYS A 4 15.74 43.29 22.25
CA CYS A 4 14.66 43.00 23.22
C CYS A 4 14.70 44.02 24.37
N THR A 5 13.63 44.11 25.15
CA THR A 5 13.66 44.86 26.42
C THR A 5 14.67 44.27 27.44
N CYS A 6 15.12 43.03 27.24
CA CYS A 6 16.21 42.42 28.02
C CYS A 6 17.63 42.81 27.56
N GLY A 7 17.79 43.73 26.61
CA GLY A 7 19.10 44.18 26.10
C GLY A 7 19.81 43.21 25.14
N LYS A 8 19.25 42.02 24.90
CA LYS A 8 19.79 41.03 23.96
C LYS A 8 19.30 41.30 22.52
N PRO A 9 20.08 40.95 21.48
CA PRO A 9 19.62 41.00 20.09
C PRO A 9 18.35 40.15 19.90
N ALA A 10 17.32 40.73 19.29
CA ALA A 10 16.08 40.03 19.00
C ALA A 10 16.26 39.04 17.85
N VAL A 11 15.51 37.94 17.88
CA VAL A 11 15.52 36.90 16.84
C VAL A 11 14.20 36.90 16.07
N VAL A 12 14.25 36.51 14.80
CA VAL A 12 13.06 36.35 13.97
C VAL A 12 12.39 35.01 14.32
N LYS A 13 11.09 35.07 14.59
CA LYS A 13 10.21 33.93 14.86
C LYS A 13 9.02 33.98 13.90
N THR A 14 8.40 32.83 13.69
CA THR A 14 7.21 32.68 12.85
C THR A 14 6.00 32.41 13.72
N SER A 15 4.90 33.13 13.50
CA SER A 15 3.62 32.86 14.16
C SER A 15 2.91 31.68 13.48
N TRP A 16 2.41 30.76 14.30
CA TRP A 16 1.61 29.62 13.87
C TRP A 16 0.16 29.73 14.32
N THR A 17 -0.27 30.93 14.72
CA THR A 17 -1.65 31.18 15.12
C THR A 17 -2.56 31.25 13.91
N ASN A 18 -3.83 30.85 14.04
CA ASN A 18 -4.81 30.96 12.95
C ASN A 18 -4.99 32.39 12.42
N ARG A 19 -4.76 33.41 13.26
CA ARG A 19 -4.86 34.82 12.86
C ARG A 19 -3.63 35.33 12.11
N ASN A 20 -2.46 34.75 12.34
CA ASN A 20 -1.21 35.18 11.74
C ASN A 20 -0.39 33.99 11.20
N PRO A 21 -0.97 33.04 10.43
CA PRO A 21 -0.22 31.89 9.96
C PRO A 21 0.97 32.32 9.11
N GLY A 22 2.17 31.84 9.48
CA GLY A 22 3.40 32.09 8.73
C GLY A 22 3.98 33.51 8.86
N ARG A 23 3.34 34.42 9.62
CA ARG A 23 3.80 35.81 9.74
C ARG A 23 5.00 35.92 10.67
N ARG A 24 6.06 36.61 10.24
CA ARG A 24 7.29 36.74 11.03
C ARG A 24 7.27 37.95 11.96
N PHE A 25 7.89 37.78 13.13
CA PHE A 25 8.05 38.80 14.15
C PHE A 25 9.40 38.66 14.87
N PHE A 26 9.93 39.77 15.38
CA PHE A 26 11.04 39.81 16.31
C PHE A 26 10.58 39.48 17.72
N GLY A 27 11.29 38.58 18.40
CA GLY A 27 11.04 38.25 19.79
C GLY A 27 12.32 37.98 20.57
N CYS A 28 12.17 37.76 21.88
CA CYS A 28 13.29 37.43 22.76
C CYS A 28 14.00 36.14 22.31
N PRO A 29 15.35 36.12 22.27
CA PRO A 29 16.10 34.89 21.99
C PRO A 29 15.93 33.82 23.08
N THR A 30 15.64 34.22 24.32
CA THR A 30 15.46 33.28 25.44
C THR A 30 14.08 32.63 25.37
N ILE A 31 14.05 31.30 25.20
CA ILE A 31 12.82 30.49 25.22
C ILE A 31 12.24 30.52 26.64
N GLY A 32 10.92 30.67 26.77
CA GLY A 32 10.23 30.73 28.07
C GLY A 32 10.46 32.02 28.86
N SER A 33 11.11 33.03 28.29
CA SER A 33 11.29 34.32 28.97
C SER A 33 9.98 35.10 29.07
N ASN A 34 9.82 35.84 30.16
CA ASN A 34 8.76 36.85 30.30
C ASN A 34 9.13 38.21 29.66
N CYS A 35 10.12 38.30 28.75
CA CYS A 35 10.43 39.55 28.00
C CYS A 35 9.16 39.93 27.21
N PRO A 36 8.52 41.09 27.46
CA PRO A 36 7.28 41.48 26.76
C PRO A 36 7.53 41.96 25.33
N PHE A 37 8.78 42.00 24.88
CA PHE A 37 9.16 42.49 23.57
C PHE A 37 8.58 41.64 22.44
N LEU A 38 7.80 42.28 21.56
CA LEU A 38 7.30 41.73 20.31
C LEU A 38 7.28 42.84 19.26
N GLY A 39 7.95 42.62 18.14
CA GLY A 39 7.93 43.54 17.00
C GLY A 39 7.57 42.81 15.71
N TRP A 40 6.57 43.27 14.96
CA TRP A 40 6.24 42.62 13.69
C TRP A 40 7.29 42.92 12.61
N LEU A 41 7.78 41.88 11.92
CA LEU A 41 8.68 42.04 10.78
C LEU A 41 7.86 42.20 9.50
N ASP A 42 6.91 41.29 9.29
CA ASP A 42 6.02 41.35 8.13
C ASP A 42 4.80 42.23 8.45
N PRO A 43 4.26 42.99 7.46
CA PRO A 43 3.05 43.79 7.64
C PRO A 43 1.85 42.89 7.99
N PRO A 44 0.75 43.47 8.54
CA PRO A 44 -0.45 42.70 8.79
C PRO A 44 -1.00 42.10 7.49
N MET A 45 -1.48 40.86 7.58
CA MET A 45 -2.18 40.25 6.47
C MET A 45 -3.51 40.96 6.21
N CYS A 46 -4.04 40.86 4.99
CA CYS A 46 -5.31 41.47 4.69
C CYS A 46 -6.42 40.77 5.51
N PRO A 47 -7.42 41.51 6.04
CA PRO A 47 -8.48 40.91 6.87
C PRO A 47 -9.16 39.72 6.16
N ARG A 48 -9.38 39.86 4.85
CA ARG A 48 -9.93 38.80 4.01
C ARG A 48 -9.08 37.51 4.03
N SER A 49 -7.75 37.59 3.98
CA SER A 49 -6.90 36.39 4.00
C SER A 49 -6.88 35.73 5.36
N VAL A 50 -6.96 36.53 6.44
CA VAL A 50 -7.04 36.03 7.82
C VAL A 50 -8.29 35.16 8.01
N ASP A 51 -9.40 35.49 7.35
CA ASP A 51 -10.64 34.71 7.42
C ASP A 51 -10.64 33.50 6.45
N ILE A 52 -10.16 33.69 5.22
CA ILE A 52 -10.24 32.67 4.16
C ILE A 52 -9.23 31.55 4.38
N ILE A 53 -7.98 31.85 4.71
CA ILE A 53 -6.90 30.84 4.79
C ILE A 53 -7.24 29.73 5.79
N PRO A 54 -7.67 30.00 7.03
CA PRO A 54 -8.05 28.94 7.96
C PRO A 54 -9.26 28.12 7.49
N GLY A 55 -10.20 28.75 6.78
CA GLY A 55 -11.34 28.06 6.18
C GLY A 55 -10.94 27.11 5.04
N LEU A 56 -9.93 27.47 4.24
CA LEU A 56 -9.37 26.62 3.20
C LEU A 56 -8.56 25.46 3.79
N LEU A 57 -7.72 25.73 4.79
CA LEU A 57 -6.92 24.70 5.47
C LEU A 57 -7.80 23.63 6.11
N ARG A 58 -8.89 24.02 6.79
CA ARG A 58 -9.87 23.07 7.34
C ARG A 58 -10.48 22.18 6.26
N ARG A 59 -10.88 22.76 5.13
CA ARG A 59 -11.44 22.01 3.99
C ARG A 59 -10.42 21.05 3.39
N ILE A 60 -9.18 21.48 3.17
CA ILE A 60 -8.10 20.62 2.67
C ILE A 60 -7.86 19.44 3.60
N ASN A 61 -7.79 19.68 4.92
CA ASN A 61 -7.58 18.61 5.89
C ASN A 61 -8.76 17.64 5.94
N ALA A 62 -10.01 18.15 5.87
CA ALA A 62 -11.19 17.32 5.78
C ALA A 62 -11.20 16.44 4.51
N PHE A 63 -10.88 17.02 3.35
CA PHE A 63 -10.78 16.27 2.10
C PHE A 63 -9.68 15.21 2.14
N ARG A 64 -8.52 15.52 2.73
CA ARG A 64 -7.45 14.53 2.92
C ARG A 64 -7.92 13.34 3.75
N GLY A 65 -8.65 13.58 4.85
CA GLY A 65 -9.22 12.49 5.66
C GLY A 65 -10.21 11.62 4.89
N VAL A 66 -11.09 12.24 4.09
CA VAL A 66 -12.03 11.49 3.24
C VAL A 66 -11.29 10.64 2.18
N VAL A 67 -10.24 11.19 1.56
CA VAL A 67 -9.44 10.44 0.58
C VAL A 67 -8.76 9.24 1.23
N GLU A 68 -8.16 9.42 2.40
CA GLU A 68 -7.51 8.34 3.15
C GLU A 68 -8.49 7.22 3.50
N GLU A 69 -9.69 7.57 4.00
CA GLU A 69 -10.75 6.59 4.29
C GLU A 69 -11.19 5.84 3.02
N LEU A 70 -11.42 6.55 1.91
CA LEU A 70 -11.83 5.94 0.64
C LEU A 70 -10.74 5.01 0.08
N GLU A 71 -9.46 5.38 0.22
CA GLU A 71 -8.34 4.54 -0.20
C GLU A 71 -8.23 3.27 0.65
N GLU A 72 -8.47 3.36 1.95
CA GLU A 72 -8.53 2.21 2.84
C GLU A 72 -9.68 1.28 2.46
N GLN A 73 -10.88 1.82 2.26
CA GLN A 73 -12.03 1.04 1.80
C GLN A 73 -11.73 0.36 0.47
N ARG A 74 -11.21 1.11 -0.51
CA ARG A 74 -10.81 0.57 -1.82
C ARG A 74 -9.82 -0.58 -1.67
N SER A 75 -8.81 -0.44 -0.81
CA SER A 75 -7.82 -1.48 -0.53
C SER A 75 -8.48 -2.73 0.07
N LYS A 76 -9.39 -2.55 1.03
CA LYS A 76 -10.14 -3.62 1.68
C LYS A 76 -11.04 -4.37 0.69
N TYR A 77 -11.86 -3.66 -0.09
CA TYR A 77 -12.72 -4.28 -1.10
C TYR A 77 -11.92 -4.98 -2.19
N LYS A 78 -10.79 -4.41 -2.63
CA LYS A 78 -9.89 -5.06 -3.59
C LYS A 78 -9.35 -6.39 -3.04
N LYS A 79 -8.96 -6.45 -1.76
CA LYS A 79 -8.55 -7.71 -1.10
C LYS A 79 -9.69 -8.73 -1.06
N TYR A 80 -10.91 -8.32 -0.69
CA TYR A 80 -12.07 -9.23 -0.68
C TYR A 80 -12.38 -9.81 -2.06
N ILE A 81 -12.31 -8.99 -3.11
CA ILE A 81 -12.50 -9.45 -4.48
C ILE A 81 -11.44 -10.50 -4.82
N ILE A 82 -10.16 -10.23 -4.57
CA ILE A 82 -9.08 -11.20 -4.85
C ILE A 82 -9.30 -12.52 -4.11
N ILE A 83 -9.65 -12.47 -2.81
CA ILE A 83 -9.90 -13.66 -2.00
C ILE A 83 -11.11 -14.44 -2.54
N SER A 84 -12.19 -13.76 -2.88
CA SER A 84 -13.39 -14.38 -3.46
C SER A 84 -13.07 -15.12 -4.76
N TRP A 85 -12.32 -14.48 -5.67
CA TRP A 85 -11.91 -15.07 -6.94
C TRP A 85 -11.04 -16.32 -6.77
N VAL A 86 -10.09 -16.30 -5.83
CA VAL A 86 -9.25 -17.47 -5.51
C VAL A 86 -10.10 -18.62 -4.98
N ASN A 87 -11.04 -18.35 -4.07
CA ASN A 87 -11.92 -19.37 -3.52
C ASN A 87 -12.87 -19.96 -4.58
N MET A 88 -13.44 -19.12 -5.45
CA MET A 88 -14.23 -19.57 -6.60
C MET A 88 -13.42 -20.48 -7.52
N GLY A 89 -12.18 -20.11 -7.84
CA GLY A 89 -11.29 -20.94 -8.65
C GLY A 89 -10.99 -22.30 -8.03
N LYS A 90 -10.74 -22.35 -6.71
CA LYS A 90 -10.56 -23.61 -5.96
C LYS A 90 -11.81 -24.48 -5.99
N TYR A 91 -12.98 -23.89 -5.79
CA TYR A 91 -14.25 -24.59 -5.83
C TYR A 91 -14.50 -25.23 -7.21
N GLU A 92 -14.32 -24.46 -8.29
CA GLU A 92 -14.48 -24.97 -9.65
C GLU A 92 -13.47 -26.08 -9.99
N PHE A 93 -12.21 -25.92 -9.58
CA PHE A 93 -11.18 -26.96 -9.72
C PHE A 93 -11.56 -28.25 -8.98
N ALA A 94 -11.96 -28.16 -7.71
CA ALA A 94 -12.39 -29.32 -6.91
C ALA A 94 -13.66 -29.98 -7.48
N LYS A 95 -14.59 -29.19 -8.04
CA LYS A 95 -15.77 -29.69 -8.75
C LYS A 95 -15.39 -30.42 -10.04
N SER A 96 -14.38 -29.95 -10.78
CA SER A 96 -13.82 -30.63 -11.96
C SER A 96 -13.23 -32.01 -11.59
N LEU A 97 -12.44 -32.08 -10.50
CA LEU A 97 -11.88 -33.35 -10.01
C LEU A 97 -12.98 -34.36 -9.63
N ARG A 98 -14.07 -33.90 -8.99
CA ARG A 98 -15.21 -34.77 -8.63
C ARG A 98 -15.99 -35.31 -9.83
N ARG A 99 -15.96 -34.63 -10.99
CA ARG A 99 -16.62 -35.10 -12.21
C ARG A 99 -15.83 -36.19 -12.96
N ASN A 100 -14.55 -36.42 -12.64
CA ASN A 100 -13.70 -37.35 -13.39
C ASN A 100 -12.99 -38.39 -12.49
N PRO A 101 -13.70 -39.37 -11.91
CA PRO A 101 -13.14 -40.32 -10.94
C PRO A 101 -12.26 -41.44 -11.55
N LYS A 102 -11.95 -41.45 -12.85
CA LYS A 102 -11.33 -42.61 -13.54
C LYS A 102 -9.91 -42.38 -14.11
N LYS A 103 -9.07 -41.52 -13.54
CA LYS A 103 -7.70 -41.32 -14.04
C LYS A 103 -6.59 -41.24 -12.99
N THR A 104 -6.79 -41.82 -11.82
CA THR A 104 -5.69 -41.92 -10.85
C THR A 104 -5.66 -43.32 -10.26
N THR A 105 -4.53 -43.99 -10.49
CA THR A 105 -4.00 -45.15 -9.74
C THR A 105 -4.81 -46.45 -9.80
N THR A 106 -4.59 -47.23 -10.86
CA THR A 106 -4.28 -48.66 -10.71
C THR A 106 -3.40 -49.08 -11.89
N ASP A 107 -2.09 -49.14 -11.68
CA ASP A 107 -1.08 -49.70 -12.60
C ASP A 107 -1.21 -51.24 -12.72
N ASP A 108 -2.44 -51.77 -12.75
CA ASP A 108 -2.71 -53.21 -12.87
C ASP A 108 -3.16 -53.61 -14.28
N GLY A 109 -3.31 -52.65 -15.20
CA GLY A 109 -3.74 -52.90 -16.58
C GLY A 109 -2.65 -53.51 -17.48
N TYR A 110 -1.38 -53.25 -17.19
CA TYR A 110 -0.28 -53.66 -18.07
C TYR A 110 0.11 -55.13 -17.90
N LEU A 111 0.05 -55.66 -16.66
CA LEU A 111 0.40 -57.06 -16.37
C LEU A 111 -0.71 -58.05 -16.75
N HIS A 112 -1.98 -57.63 -16.77
CA HIS A 112 -3.09 -58.50 -17.22
C HIS A 112 -3.02 -58.78 -18.74
N TRP A 113 -2.52 -57.83 -19.54
CA TRP A 113 -2.41 -57.99 -20.99
C TRP A 113 -1.42 -59.10 -21.41
N TYR A 114 -0.34 -59.28 -20.64
CA TYR A 114 0.70 -60.27 -20.97
C TYR A 114 0.36 -61.72 -20.57
N ARG A 115 -0.69 -61.95 -19.76
CA ARG A 115 -1.02 -63.30 -19.26
C ARG A 115 -2.00 -64.07 -20.15
N GLU A 116 -2.74 -63.40 -21.02
CA GLU A 116 -3.81 -64.02 -21.83
C GLU A 116 -3.38 -64.44 -23.25
N ARG A 117 -2.24 -63.96 -23.76
CA ARG A 117 -1.73 -64.39 -25.08
C ARG A 117 -0.63 -65.44 -24.93
N GLY A 118 -1.06 -66.67 -24.69
CA GLY A 118 -0.21 -67.85 -24.81
C GLY A 118 0.23 -68.09 -26.26
N VAL A 119 1.27 -67.40 -26.72
CA VAL A 119 1.98 -67.74 -27.97
C VAL A 119 3.42 -68.03 -27.62
N GLY A 120 3.73 -69.32 -27.53
CA GLY A 120 5.09 -69.80 -27.37
C GLY A 120 5.93 -69.60 -28.63
N LYS A 121 7.24 -69.69 -28.39
CA LYS A 121 8.37 -69.93 -29.30
C LYS A 121 9.09 -68.69 -29.86
N SER A 122 10.30 -68.54 -29.33
CA SER A 122 11.57 -68.30 -30.01
C SER A 122 11.69 -67.03 -30.86
N PHE A 123 12.57 -66.10 -30.47
CA PHE A 123 13.96 -66.04 -30.93
C PHE A 123 14.67 -64.81 -30.33
N GLY A 124 15.90 -65.03 -29.87
CA GLY A 124 17.04 -64.10 -29.90
C GLY A 124 16.85 -62.64 -29.48
N ASN A 125 17.46 -62.28 -28.35
CA ASN A 125 18.01 -60.95 -28.13
C ASN A 125 19.06 -60.64 -29.23
N PRO A 126 18.99 -59.48 -29.90
CA PRO A 126 20.16 -58.60 -29.84
C PRO A 126 19.81 -57.11 -29.88
N PHE A 127 20.35 -56.37 -28.91
CA PHE A 127 21.28 -55.26 -29.13
C PHE A 127 21.29 -54.54 -30.51
N LEU A 128 21.34 -53.19 -30.45
CA LEU A 128 21.72 -52.23 -31.51
C LEU A 128 20.56 -51.92 -32.48
N TYR A 129 20.16 -50.69 -32.80
CA TYR A 129 20.86 -49.44 -33.15
C TYR A 129 20.00 -48.24 -32.64
N GLY A 130 20.48 -47.05 -32.30
CA GLY A 130 21.57 -46.26 -32.89
C GLY A 130 20.99 -45.11 -33.73
N CYS A 131 21.05 -43.89 -33.17
CA CYS A 131 21.02 -42.53 -33.76
C CYS A 131 20.33 -42.19 -35.09
N SER A 132 19.51 -41.13 -35.00
CA SER A 132 19.48 -39.91 -35.84
C SER A 132 19.65 -40.01 -37.35
N SER A 133 18.59 -39.71 -38.10
CA SER A 133 18.38 -38.46 -38.87
C SER A 133 16.99 -38.46 -39.48
#